data_AF-A0A9P6NLP9-F1
#
_entry.id   AF-A0A9P6NLP9-F1
#
_cell.length_a   1.000
_cell.length_b   1.000
_cell.length_c   1.000
_cell.angle_alpha   90.00
_cell.angle_beta   90.00
_cell.angle_gamma   90.00
#
_symmetry.space_group_name_H-M   'P 1'
#
loop_
_entity.id
_entity.type
_entity.pdbx_description
1 polymer ?
#
loop_
_entity_poly.entity_id
_entity_poly.type
_entity_poly.pdbx_seq_one_letter_code
_entity_poly.pdbx_strand_id
1 'polypeptide(L)'
;MISLTTTWHECFVLLLLIVITTSSVAASPYQALGVDRNANDKDIKRAYRKLSKRWHPDKNPGNKEAEQKFLEVGNAYEILSDAEKRKVYDKYGEEGLKRHQAQGGGGGDPFDIFSRFFGGGQQQQRDGQRKGPRMVTEMEVELADIYIGRSIDFEINRRVICPLCKGTGARNPSDVQECGTCGGHGVRIVRHQLGPGIFQQVQMQCDACGGQGKKIAHRCTKCNGEQTIESINSLTIDLDRGAPDGYEEVFEGEADEGPDHAAGDVVLRIRTRKQTEGGFRRKQENLYWKETLRLDEALLGFTRKLTHLDGHDITLTRKGVTQPGFVQVMEGEGMPRHQAMGHGDLFIEYSVVLPAQVTGQFRTNLAKLFGVSENPASPSSNPTDHGEL
;
A
#
# COMPACT_ATOMS: atom_id res chain seq x y z
N MET A 1 18.27 54.46 62.40
CA MET A 1 18.82 54.65 61.04
C MET A 1 19.81 53.53 60.77
N ILE A 2 19.41 52.51 60.01
CA ILE A 2 20.33 51.54 59.41
C ILE A 2 19.88 51.39 57.95
N SER A 3 20.85 51.54 57.06
CA SER A 3 20.73 51.85 55.63
C SER A 3 20.09 50.73 54.81
N LEU A 4 19.08 51.09 54.01
CA LEU A 4 18.52 50.31 52.90
C LEU A 4 19.38 50.54 51.65
N THR A 5 20.40 49.73 51.41
CA THR A 5 21.18 49.78 50.16
C THR A 5 21.67 48.39 49.75
N THR A 6 20.74 47.48 49.45
CA THR A 6 21.05 46.17 48.83
C THR A 6 19.84 45.62 48.07
N THR A 7 19.33 46.32 47.06
CA THR A 7 18.15 45.83 46.30
C THR A 7 18.15 46.17 44.81
N TRP A 8 19.30 46.46 44.19
CA TRP A 8 19.34 46.70 42.74
C TRP A 8 20.19 45.70 41.96
N HIS A 9 21.40 45.35 42.41
CA HIS A 9 22.22 44.39 41.67
C HIS A 9 21.73 42.93 41.76
N GLU A 10 21.27 42.48 42.93
CA GLU A 10 20.71 41.13 43.10
C GLU A 10 19.45 40.92 42.26
N CYS A 11 18.55 41.93 42.22
CA CYS A 11 17.36 41.89 41.37
C CYS A 11 17.69 41.96 39.88
N PHE A 12 18.73 42.72 39.48
CA PHE A 12 19.13 42.82 38.08
C PHE A 12 19.79 41.54 37.57
N VAL A 13 20.61 40.87 38.39
CA VAL A 13 21.24 39.58 38.06
C VAL A 13 20.19 38.46 37.98
N LEU A 14 19.20 38.45 38.88
CA LEU A 14 18.06 37.51 38.79
C LEU A 14 17.18 37.77 37.56
N LEU A 15 16.94 39.03 37.19
CA LEU A 15 16.23 39.37 35.95
C LEU A 15 17.03 38.98 34.69
N LEU A 16 18.35 39.17 34.70
CA LEU A 16 19.23 38.75 33.59
C LEU A 16 19.29 37.23 33.46
N LEU A 17 19.30 36.49 34.58
CA LEU A 17 19.25 35.02 34.56
C LEU A 17 17.89 34.47 34.11
N ILE A 18 16.78 35.13 34.44
CA ILE A 18 15.44 34.73 33.95
C ILE A 18 15.29 35.02 32.46
N VAL A 19 15.80 36.15 31.95
CA VAL A 19 15.77 36.51 30.53
C VAL A 19 16.65 35.59 29.66
N ILE A 20 17.72 35.00 30.20
CA ILE A 20 18.57 34.03 29.47
C ILE A 20 17.88 32.67 29.28
N THR A 21 16.90 32.29 30.14
CA THR A 21 16.25 30.96 30.05
C THR A 21 15.02 30.89 29.14
N THR A 22 14.55 32.00 28.57
CA THR A 22 13.42 32.02 27.62
C THR A 22 13.82 32.37 26.20
N SER A 23 15.00 31.92 25.77
CA SER A 23 15.27 31.82 24.33
C SER A 23 14.51 30.61 23.80
N SER A 24 13.32 30.85 23.24
CA SER A 24 12.65 29.85 22.40
C SER A 24 13.56 29.56 21.21
N VAL A 25 14.41 28.54 21.32
CA VAL A 25 15.10 27.97 20.18
C VAL A 25 13.99 27.50 19.24
N ALA A 26 13.83 28.21 18.12
CA ALA A 26 12.95 27.76 17.04
C ALA A 26 13.35 26.31 16.73
N ALA A 27 12.43 25.38 16.90
CA ALA A 27 12.72 23.97 16.71
C ALA A 27 13.19 23.79 15.27
N SER A 28 14.38 23.20 15.09
CA SER A 28 14.86 22.93 13.73
C SER A 28 13.84 22.06 12.97
N PRO A 29 13.66 22.18 11.64
CA PRO A 29 12.77 21.35 10.85
C PRO A 29 12.96 19.85 11.09
N TYR A 30 14.21 19.43 11.32
CA TYR A 30 14.55 18.05 11.68
C TYR A 30 13.97 17.64 13.04
N GLN A 31 14.02 18.52 14.04
CA GLN A 31 13.40 18.29 15.36
C GLN A 31 11.88 18.32 15.31
N ALA A 32 11.28 19.23 14.52
CA ALA A 32 9.84 19.30 14.32
C ALA A 32 9.28 18.01 13.71
N LEU A 33 10.02 17.37 12.79
CA LEU A 33 9.68 16.04 12.25
C LEU A 33 10.18 14.87 13.10
N GLY A 34 11.04 15.11 14.10
CA GLY A 34 11.64 14.07 14.92
C GLY A 34 12.57 13.12 14.16
N VAL A 35 13.28 13.64 13.15
CA VAL A 35 14.20 12.89 12.28
C VAL A 35 15.64 13.39 12.42
N ASP A 36 16.61 12.53 12.13
CA ASP A 36 18.03 12.90 12.13
C ASP A 36 18.36 13.84 10.94
N ARG A 37 19.41 14.66 11.06
CA ARG A 37 19.87 15.54 9.96
C ARG A 37 20.27 14.74 8.71
N ASN A 38 20.77 13.53 8.89
CA ASN A 38 21.15 12.61 7.81
C ASN A 38 19.98 11.76 7.29
N ALA A 39 18.73 12.02 7.72
CA ALA A 39 17.56 11.27 7.26
C ALA A 39 17.41 11.34 5.74
N ASN A 40 17.09 10.20 5.12
CA ASN A 40 16.78 10.16 3.69
C ASN A 40 15.36 10.72 3.43
N ASP A 41 15.03 10.98 2.17
CA ASP A 41 13.74 11.59 1.81
C ASP A 41 12.54 10.69 2.16
N LYS A 42 12.73 9.37 2.18
CA LYS A 42 11.69 8.40 2.60
C LYS A 42 11.39 8.53 4.09
N ASP A 43 12.40 8.69 4.94
CA ASP A 43 12.26 8.85 6.38
C ASP A 43 11.55 10.17 6.73
N ILE A 44 11.89 11.25 6.02
CA ILE A 44 11.24 12.57 6.14
C ILE A 44 9.76 12.48 5.75
N LYS A 45 9.45 11.83 4.61
CA LYS A 45 8.06 11.63 4.15
C LYS A 45 7.26 10.74 5.13
N ARG A 46 7.89 9.70 5.69
CA ARG A 46 7.27 8.81 6.69
C ARG A 46 6.96 9.54 7.99
N ALA A 47 7.90 10.34 8.49
CA ALA A 47 7.72 11.12 9.71
C ALA A 47 6.62 12.17 9.57
N TYR A 48 6.61 12.91 8.44
CA TYR A 48 5.54 13.85 8.12
C TYR A 48 4.16 13.17 8.08
N ARG A 49 4.01 12.06 7.34
CA ARG A 49 2.73 11.31 7.26
C ARG A 49 2.22 10.90 8.64
N LYS A 50 3.11 10.42 9.52
CA LYS A 50 2.77 10.00 10.88
C LYS A 50 2.31 11.17 11.75
N LEU A 51 3.04 12.29 11.73
CA LEU A 51 2.76 13.47 12.55
C LEU A 51 1.54 14.25 12.05
N SER A 52 1.39 14.42 10.73
CA SER A 52 0.22 15.09 10.14
C SER A 52 -1.07 14.31 10.39
N LYS A 53 -1.04 12.97 10.32
CA LYS A 53 -2.20 12.13 10.71
C LYS A 53 -2.51 12.22 12.20
N ARG A 54 -1.51 12.47 13.06
CA ARG A 54 -1.69 12.60 14.52
C ARG A 54 -2.29 13.95 14.90
N TRP A 55 -1.82 15.04 14.28
CA TRP A 55 -2.20 16.41 14.61
C TRP A 55 -3.29 17.00 13.69
N HIS A 56 -3.87 16.19 12.80
CA HIS A 56 -4.89 16.64 11.85
C HIS A 56 -6.09 17.33 12.56
N PRO A 57 -6.61 18.45 12.03
CA PRO A 57 -7.75 19.16 12.59
C PRO A 57 -9.00 18.29 12.80
N ASP A 58 -9.33 17.42 11.83
CA ASP A 58 -10.48 16.50 11.94
C ASP A 58 -10.38 15.54 13.13
N LYS A 59 -9.17 15.15 13.53
CA LYS A 59 -8.95 14.26 14.69
C LYS A 59 -8.79 15.01 16.01
N ASN A 60 -8.49 16.30 15.93
CA ASN A 60 -8.24 17.16 17.08
C ASN A 60 -9.08 18.46 16.98
N PRO A 61 -10.41 18.38 16.84
CA PRO A 61 -11.24 19.56 16.63
C PRO A 61 -11.16 20.51 17.83
N GLY A 62 -10.88 21.79 17.57
CA GLY A 62 -10.83 22.84 18.60
C GLY A 62 -9.56 22.84 19.47
N ASN A 63 -8.57 21.99 19.20
CA ASN A 63 -7.31 21.97 19.94
C ASN A 63 -6.25 22.87 19.28
N LYS A 64 -6.02 24.05 19.87
CA LYS A 64 -5.03 25.04 19.40
C LYS A 64 -3.58 24.53 19.41
N GLU A 65 -3.24 23.63 20.32
CA GLU A 65 -1.87 23.07 20.38
C GLU A 65 -1.64 22.06 19.24
N ALA A 66 -2.66 21.27 18.90
CA ALA A 66 -2.61 20.37 17.75
C ALA A 66 -2.51 21.16 16.43
N GLU A 67 -3.23 22.26 16.32
CA GLU A 67 -3.15 23.17 15.17
C GLU A 67 -1.74 23.78 15.01
N GLN A 68 -1.14 24.26 16.11
CA GLN A 68 0.23 24.78 16.09
C GLN A 68 1.25 23.70 15.67
N LYS A 69 1.15 22.49 16.23
CA LYS A 69 2.03 21.37 15.86
C LYS A 69 1.82 20.91 14.42
N PHE A 70 0.59 20.98 13.92
CA PHE A 70 0.28 20.66 12.53
C PHE A 70 0.93 21.67 11.57
N LEU A 71 0.86 22.97 11.88
CA LEU A 71 1.53 24.03 11.12
C LEU A 71 3.06 23.87 11.15
N GLU A 72 3.62 23.58 12.31
CA GLU A 72 5.07 23.37 12.49
C GLU A 72 5.58 22.19 11.66
N VAL A 73 4.86 21.06 11.70
CA VAL A 73 5.16 19.85 10.91
C VAL A 73 5.03 20.10 9.42
N GLY A 74 4.04 20.89 8.99
CA GLY A 74 3.87 21.31 7.60
C GLY A 74 5.05 22.14 7.08
N ASN A 75 5.43 23.18 7.82
CA ASN A 75 6.55 24.04 7.47
C ASN A 75 7.87 23.27 7.43
N ALA A 76 8.09 22.37 8.39
CA ALA A 76 9.29 21.54 8.42
C ALA A 76 9.39 20.62 7.21
N TYR A 77 8.27 20.01 6.79
CA TYR A 77 8.23 19.18 5.59
C TYR A 77 8.47 20.00 4.32
N GLU A 78 7.94 21.21 4.20
CA GLU A 78 8.19 22.06 3.03
C GLU A 78 9.68 22.36 2.83
N ILE A 79 10.40 22.63 3.91
CA ILE A 79 11.84 22.92 3.87
C ILE A 79 12.64 21.66 3.51
N LEU A 80 12.29 20.52 4.11
CA LEU A 80 13.06 19.28 4.01
C LEU A 80 12.70 18.39 2.81
N SER A 81 11.53 18.57 2.20
CA SER A 81 11.08 17.79 1.04
C SER A 81 11.67 18.27 -0.29
N ASP A 82 12.03 19.56 -0.36
CA ASP A 82 12.66 20.15 -1.54
C ASP A 82 14.20 20.08 -1.41
N ALA A 83 14.85 19.41 -2.36
CA ALA A 83 16.30 19.19 -2.32
C ALA A 83 17.12 20.49 -2.41
N GLU A 84 16.58 21.56 -3.00
CA GLU A 84 17.23 22.88 -3.07
C GLU A 84 17.04 23.64 -1.75
N LYS A 85 15.81 23.72 -1.23
CA LYS A 85 15.52 24.37 0.05
C LYS A 85 16.25 23.69 1.22
N ARG A 86 16.29 22.36 1.24
CA ARG A 86 17.04 21.57 2.23
C ARG A 86 18.53 21.92 2.20
N LYS A 87 19.15 21.96 1.02
CA LYS A 87 20.56 22.35 0.87
C LYS A 87 20.84 23.78 1.35
N VAL A 88 19.92 24.71 1.08
CA VAL A 88 20.04 26.10 1.53
C VAL A 88 19.93 26.19 3.06
N TYR A 89 18.95 25.49 3.64
CA TYR A 89 18.77 25.40 5.09
C TYR A 89 19.98 24.76 5.78
N ASP A 90 20.49 23.64 5.27
CA ASP A 90 21.61 22.93 5.85
C ASP A 90 22.92 23.75 5.84
N LYS A 91 23.08 24.65 4.86
CA LYS A 91 24.27 25.51 4.71
C LYS A 91 24.17 26.83 5.46
N TYR A 92 22.99 27.45 5.49
CA TYR A 92 22.82 28.84 5.89
C TYR A 92 21.69 29.06 6.92
N GLY A 93 21.03 27.99 7.39
CA GLY A 93 19.93 28.05 8.34
C GLY A 93 18.68 28.76 7.80
N GLU A 94 17.78 29.16 8.70
CA GLU A 94 16.54 29.87 8.35
C GLU A 94 16.79 31.21 7.66
N GLU A 95 17.90 31.88 7.99
CA GLU A 95 18.28 33.15 7.35
C GLU A 95 18.62 32.96 5.86
N GLY A 96 19.23 31.82 5.51
CA GLY A 96 19.49 31.44 4.12
C GLY A 96 18.23 31.20 3.31
N LEU A 97 17.23 30.54 3.90
CA LEU A 97 15.91 30.34 3.29
C LEU A 97 15.23 31.68 3.03
N LYS A 98 15.22 32.60 4.01
CA LYS A 98 14.60 33.93 3.86
C LYS A 98 15.26 34.75 2.75
N ARG A 99 16.59 34.66 2.58
CA ARG A 99 17.30 35.31 1.48
C ARG A 99 17.02 34.66 0.12
N HIS A 100 16.96 33.33 0.07
CA HIS A 100 16.59 32.58 -1.15
C HIS A 100 15.16 32.94 -1.60
N GLN A 101 14.23 33.04 -0.65
CA GLN A 101 12.82 33.39 -0.88
C GLN A 101 12.62 34.89 -1.21
N ALA A 102 13.53 35.78 -0.80
CA ALA A 102 13.52 37.19 -1.18
C ALA A 102 14.08 37.45 -2.59
N GLN A 103 14.88 36.52 -3.13
CA GLN A 103 15.50 36.64 -4.45
C GLN A 103 14.73 35.90 -5.56
N GLY A 104 13.86 34.93 -5.21
CA GLY A 104 12.87 34.32 -6.09
C GLY A 104 11.46 34.66 -5.60
N GLY A 105 10.78 35.59 -6.30
CA GLY A 105 9.47 36.14 -5.89
C GLY A 105 8.45 35.07 -5.50
N GLY A 106 8.20 34.93 -4.20
CA GLY A 106 7.31 33.91 -3.65
C GLY A 106 7.16 34.02 -2.14
N GLY A 107 6.90 35.23 -1.62
CA GLY A 107 6.41 35.41 -0.26
C GLY A 107 4.90 35.24 -0.25
N GLY A 108 4.42 34.02 -0.02
CA GLY A 108 3.01 33.72 0.22
C GLY A 108 2.76 33.50 1.71
N ASP A 109 1.73 34.15 2.24
CA ASP A 109 1.18 33.85 3.57
C ASP A 109 0.84 32.34 3.65
N PRO A 110 1.19 31.62 4.73
CA PRO A 110 0.82 30.22 4.92
C PRO A 110 -0.68 29.92 4.70
N PHE A 111 -1.57 30.90 4.93
CA PHE A 111 -3.00 30.78 4.63
C PHE A 111 -3.36 30.89 3.13
N ASP A 112 -2.52 31.52 2.31
CA ASP A 112 -2.72 31.67 0.85
C ASP A 112 -2.36 30.37 0.09
N ILE A 113 -1.56 29.49 0.70
CA ILE A 113 -1.22 28.16 0.17
C ILE A 113 -2.38 27.17 0.40
N PHE A 114 -3.05 27.24 1.56
CA PHE A 114 -4.17 26.35 1.88
C PHE A 114 -5.40 26.62 0.99
N SER A 115 -5.65 27.89 0.67
CA SER A 115 -6.71 28.31 -0.26
C SER A 115 -6.44 27.90 -1.71
N ARG A 116 -5.17 27.86 -2.15
CA ARG A 116 -4.79 27.31 -3.47
C ARG A 116 -4.93 25.79 -3.57
N PHE A 117 -4.89 25.09 -2.43
CA PHE A 117 -5.00 23.63 -2.40
C PHE A 117 -6.43 23.13 -2.14
N PHE A 118 -7.26 23.89 -1.41
CA PHE A 118 -8.62 23.49 -1.02
C PHE A 118 -9.76 24.40 -1.51
N GLY A 119 -9.47 25.54 -2.16
CA GLY A 119 -10.46 26.48 -2.70
C GLY A 119 -10.37 26.59 -4.22
N GLY A 120 -11.32 25.98 -4.91
CA GLY A 120 -11.32 25.87 -6.38
C GLY A 120 -11.21 27.22 -7.11
N GLY A 121 -10.28 27.28 -8.06
CA GLY A 121 -10.30 28.26 -9.14
C GLY A 121 -8.95 28.84 -9.56
N GLN A 122 -8.17 28.10 -10.36
CA GLN A 122 -7.65 28.59 -11.64
C GLN A 122 -6.82 27.49 -12.30
N GLN A 123 -7.26 27.11 -13.48
CA GLN A 123 -6.66 26.12 -14.35
C GLN A 123 -5.31 26.65 -14.84
N GLN A 124 -4.28 26.41 -14.05
CA GLN A 124 -2.90 26.64 -14.46
C GLN A 124 -2.59 25.56 -15.50
N GLN A 125 -2.61 25.93 -16.78
CA GLN A 125 -1.98 25.20 -17.87
C GLN A 125 -0.48 25.10 -17.56
N ARG A 126 -0.12 24.13 -16.73
CA ARG A 126 1.25 23.66 -16.60
C ARG A 126 1.47 22.68 -17.73
N ASP A 127 2.49 22.95 -18.54
CA ASP A 127 3.24 21.98 -19.34
C ASP A 127 3.90 20.90 -18.43
N GLY A 128 3.10 20.26 -17.57
CA GLY A 128 3.47 19.01 -16.96
C GLY A 128 3.26 17.93 -18.01
N GLN A 129 4.32 17.17 -18.32
CA GLN A 129 4.16 15.91 -19.05
C GLN A 129 2.98 15.16 -18.44
N ARG A 130 2.03 14.75 -19.30
CA ARG A 130 0.83 14.05 -18.85
C ARG A 130 1.28 12.84 -18.04
N LYS A 131 0.65 12.60 -16.90
CA LYS A 131 0.95 11.41 -16.10
C LYS A 131 0.47 10.17 -16.86
N GLY A 132 1.28 9.13 -16.87
CA GLY A 132 0.98 7.85 -17.47
C GLY A 132 -0.18 7.13 -16.79
N PRO A 133 -0.74 6.10 -17.45
CA PRO A 133 -1.78 5.27 -16.86
C PRO A 133 -1.26 4.55 -15.61
N ARG A 134 -2.17 4.31 -14.67
CA ARG A 134 -1.87 3.48 -13.48
C ARG A 134 -1.75 2.00 -13.86
N MET A 135 -0.84 1.29 -13.22
CA MET A 135 -0.72 -0.16 -13.27
C MET A 135 -1.34 -0.76 -12.01
N VAL A 136 -2.16 -1.80 -12.14
CA VAL A 136 -2.74 -2.51 -11.00
C VAL A 136 -2.15 -3.91 -10.97
N THR A 137 -1.50 -4.25 -9.87
CA THR A 137 -0.88 -5.56 -9.66
C THR A 137 -1.50 -6.19 -8.43
N GLU A 138 -1.80 -7.48 -8.48
CA GLU A 138 -2.30 -8.23 -7.33
C GLU A 138 -1.19 -9.12 -6.78
N MET A 139 -1.02 -9.12 -5.44
CA MET A 139 -0.10 -10.01 -4.75
C MET A 139 -0.85 -10.84 -3.73
N GLU A 140 -0.66 -12.16 -3.82
CA GLU A 140 -1.20 -13.09 -2.83
C GLU A 140 -0.23 -13.26 -1.66
N VAL A 141 -0.70 -12.97 -0.45
CA VAL A 141 0.05 -13.13 0.79
C VAL A 141 -0.58 -14.19 1.68
N GLU A 142 0.23 -14.81 2.52
CA GLU A 142 -0.28 -15.77 3.50
C GLU A 142 -1.00 -15.06 4.64
N LEU A 143 -2.01 -15.73 5.21
CA LEU A 143 -2.77 -15.17 6.32
C LEU A 143 -1.88 -14.95 7.56
N ALA A 144 -0.85 -15.79 7.74
CA ALA A 144 0.14 -15.65 8.80
C ALA A 144 0.98 -14.37 8.66
N ASP A 145 1.39 -14.01 7.44
CA ASP A 145 2.13 -12.77 7.20
C ASP A 145 1.28 -11.53 7.52
N ILE A 146 -0.03 -11.56 7.21
CA ILE A 146 -0.96 -10.47 7.60
C ILE A 146 -1.15 -10.41 9.12
N TYR A 147 -1.13 -11.56 9.80
CA TYR A 147 -1.29 -11.63 11.25
C TYR A 147 -0.08 -10.99 11.98
N ILE A 148 1.12 -11.37 11.58
CA ILE A 148 2.37 -10.93 12.21
C ILE A 148 2.77 -9.52 11.75
N GLY A 149 2.41 -9.15 10.52
CA GLY A 149 2.91 -7.97 9.83
C GLY A 149 4.35 -8.18 9.37
N ARG A 150 4.61 -8.04 8.06
CA ARG A 150 5.89 -8.36 7.45
C ARG A 150 6.20 -7.41 6.29
N SER A 151 7.46 -7.08 6.10
CA SER A 151 7.92 -6.41 4.89
C SER A 151 8.19 -7.47 3.81
N ILE A 152 7.54 -7.32 2.65
CA ILE A 152 7.65 -8.25 1.51
C ILE A 152 8.22 -7.48 0.33
N ASP A 153 9.33 -7.99 -0.22
CA ASP A 153 9.89 -7.51 -1.47
C ASP A 153 9.20 -8.19 -2.64
N PHE A 154 8.85 -7.42 -3.67
CA PHE A 154 8.25 -7.90 -4.89
C PHE A 154 8.83 -7.18 -6.10
N GLU A 155 8.81 -7.85 -7.24
CA GLU A 155 9.32 -7.32 -8.49
C GLU A 155 8.17 -7.01 -9.43
N ILE A 156 8.26 -5.85 -10.10
CA ILE A 156 7.35 -5.47 -11.17
C ILE A 156 8.14 -5.29 -12.46
N ASN A 157 7.56 -5.74 -13.58
CA ASN A 157 8.06 -5.40 -14.89
C ASN A 157 7.35 -4.13 -15.37
N ARG A 158 8.13 -3.11 -15.72
CA ARG A 158 7.62 -1.84 -16.26
C ARG A 158 8.42 -1.42 -17.46
N ARG A 159 7.80 -0.62 -18.33
CA ARG A 159 8.50 0.07 -19.41
C ARG A 159 9.09 1.38 -18.90
N VAL A 160 10.37 1.58 -19.17
CA VAL A 160 11.09 2.82 -18.86
C VAL A 160 11.62 3.44 -20.15
N ILE A 161 11.81 4.76 -20.16
CA ILE A 161 12.46 5.43 -21.29
C ILE A 161 13.85 4.81 -21.50
N CYS A 162 14.17 4.47 -22.75
CA CYS A 162 15.43 3.85 -23.08
C CYS A 162 16.58 4.78 -22.65
N PRO A 163 17.49 4.34 -21.74
CA PRO A 163 18.53 5.21 -21.20
C PRO A 163 19.57 5.61 -22.26
N LEU A 164 19.68 4.85 -23.36
CA LEU A 164 20.63 5.12 -24.44
C LEU A 164 20.15 6.25 -25.35
N CYS A 165 18.90 6.19 -25.84
CA CYS A 165 18.36 7.19 -26.76
C CYS A 165 17.51 8.27 -26.07
N LYS A 166 17.25 8.15 -24.76
CA LYS A 166 16.44 9.07 -23.95
C LYS A 166 15.08 9.38 -24.59
N GLY A 167 14.43 8.35 -25.13
CA GLY A 167 13.11 8.47 -25.74
C GLY A 167 13.10 8.96 -27.20
N THR A 168 14.26 9.24 -27.80
CA THR A 168 14.31 9.67 -29.21
C THR A 168 14.11 8.53 -30.20
N GLY A 169 14.46 7.29 -29.82
CA GLY A 169 14.38 6.10 -30.69
C GLY A 169 15.51 6.02 -31.72
N ALA A 170 16.35 7.05 -31.80
CA ALA A 170 17.49 7.12 -32.70
C ALA A 170 18.77 6.60 -32.04
N ARG A 171 19.74 6.16 -32.85
CA ARG A 171 21.06 5.76 -32.35
C ARG A 171 21.82 6.94 -31.76
N ASN A 172 21.80 8.08 -32.46
CA ASN A 172 22.34 9.34 -31.99
C ASN A 172 21.30 10.45 -32.16
N PRO A 173 21.41 11.57 -31.41
CA PRO A 173 20.52 12.72 -31.58
C PRO A 173 20.53 13.30 -33.01
N SER A 174 21.67 13.21 -33.71
CA SER A 174 21.83 13.66 -35.11
C SER A 174 21.12 12.80 -36.15
N ASP A 175 20.71 11.58 -35.78
CA ASP A 175 19.98 10.67 -36.68
C ASP A 175 18.47 10.99 -36.72
N VAL A 176 18.02 11.96 -35.92
CA VAL A 176 16.66 12.49 -35.92
C VAL A 176 16.58 13.64 -36.93
N GLN A 177 15.97 13.40 -38.07
CA GLN A 177 15.81 14.38 -39.14
C GLN A 177 14.36 14.85 -39.23
N GLU A 178 14.14 16.12 -39.55
CA GLU A 178 12.78 16.61 -39.81
C GLU A 178 12.22 15.97 -41.09
N CYS A 179 10.94 15.64 -41.07
CA CYS A 179 10.29 15.07 -42.24
C CYS A 179 10.13 16.16 -43.30
N GLY A 180 10.93 16.11 -44.37
CA GLY A 180 10.84 17.08 -45.48
C GLY A 180 9.49 17.10 -46.21
N THR A 181 8.66 16.04 -46.09
CA THR A 181 7.33 15.98 -46.72
C THR A 181 6.27 16.81 -45.98
N CYS A 182 6.42 16.99 -44.67
CA CYS A 182 5.51 17.82 -43.86
C CYS A 182 6.23 18.99 -43.15
N GLY A 183 7.53 19.19 -43.40
CA GLY A 183 8.32 20.25 -42.76
C GLY A 183 8.33 20.16 -41.22
N GLY A 184 8.32 18.96 -40.65
CA GLY A 184 8.26 18.79 -39.19
C GLY A 184 6.85 18.80 -38.59
N HIS A 185 5.81 19.16 -39.35
CA HIS A 185 4.47 19.38 -38.81
C HIS A 185 3.64 18.11 -38.58
N GLY A 186 4.09 16.94 -39.06
CA GLY A 186 3.38 15.67 -38.89
C GLY A 186 2.10 15.51 -39.73
N VAL A 187 1.52 16.59 -40.25
CA VAL A 187 0.31 16.59 -41.09
C VAL A 187 0.56 17.27 -42.43
N ARG A 188 -0.23 16.90 -43.45
CA ARG A 188 -0.25 17.53 -44.78
C ARG A 188 -1.64 18.08 -45.05
N ILE A 189 -1.70 19.30 -45.57
CA ILE A 189 -2.95 19.93 -46.00
C ILE A 189 -3.21 19.49 -47.44
N VAL A 190 -4.29 18.73 -47.65
CA VAL A 190 -4.71 18.29 -48.98
C VAL A 190 -6.02 18.96 -49.34
N ARG A 191 -6.09 19.54 -50.54
CA ARG A 191 -7.28 20.20 -51.06
C ARG A 191 -8.19 19.16 -51.70
N HIS A 192 -9.35 18.93 -51.09
CA HIS A 192 -10.39 18.09 -51.64
C HIS A 192 -11.43 18.96 -52.37
N GLN A 193 -11.63 18.70 -53.67
CA GLN A 193 -12.59 19.46 -54.48
C GLN A 193 -13.97 18.80 -54.38
N LEU A 194 -14.89 19.43 -53.65
CA LEU A 194 -16.26 18.96 -53.46
C LEU A 194 -17.22 19.46 -54.56
N GLY A 195 -16.76 20.37 -55.40
CA GLY A 195 -17.50 20.89 -56.56
C GLY A 195 -16.77 22.00 -57.30
N PRO A 196 -17.38 22.57 -58.35
CA PRO A 196 -16.84 23.72 -59.05
C PRO A 196 -16.71 24.93 -58.10
N GLY A 197 -15.48 25.38 -57.85
CA GLY A 197 -15.20 26.53 -56.98
C GLY A 197 -15.21 26.25 -55.46
N ILE A 198 -15.56 25.05 -55.01
CA ILE A 198 -15.58 24.68 -53.59
C ILE A 198 -14.44 23.70 -53.30
N PHE A 199 -13.37 24.21 -52.69
CA PHE A 199 -12.24 23.43 -52.22
C PHE A 199 -12.23 23.40 -50.69
N GLN A 200 -12.31 22.20 -50.11
CA GLN A 200 -12.10 22.01 -48.67
C GLN A 200 -10.64 21.66 -48.43
N GLN A 201 -9.98 22.37 -47.51
CA GLN A 201 -8.67 21.98 -47.02
C GLN A 201 -8.85 20.99 -45.88
N VAL A 202 -8.40 19.75 -46.08
CA VAL A 202 -8.45 18.69 -45.06
C VAL A 202 -7.03 18.42 -44.60
N GLN A 203 -6.82 18.40 -43.28
CA GLN A 203 -5.56 17.99 -42.68
C GLN A 203 -5.52 16.46 -42.64
N MET A 204 -4.57 15.86 -43.33
CA MET A 204 -4.32 14.41 -43.29
C MET A 204 -2.99 14.14 -42.59
N GLN A 205 -2.88 13.01 -41.89
CA GLN A 205 -1.62 12.58 -41.29
C GLN A 205 -0.56 12.39 -42.39
N CYS A 206 0.67 12.84 -42.16
CA CYS A 206 1.72 12.71 -43.16
C CYS A 206 2.16 11.25 -43.28
N ASP A 207 1.86 10.62 -44.42
CA ASP A 207 2.22 9.22 -44.71
C ASP A 207 3.72 8.95 -44.58
N ALA A 208 4.55 9.94 -44.91
CA ALA A 208 6.00 9.80 -44.91
C ALA A 208 6.62 9.67 -43.50
N CYS A 209 6.00 10.23 -42.46
CA CYS A 209 6.49 10.16 -41.08
C CYS A 209 5.48 9.55 -40.10
N GLY A 210 4.35 9.02 -40.61
CA GLY A 210 3.29 8.48 -39.77
C GLY A 210 2.80 9.45 -38.71
N GLY A 211 2.79 10.77 -38.99
CA GLY A 211 2.36 11.77 -38.02
C GLY A 211 3.42 12.31 -37.05
N GLN A 212 4.61 11.68 -36.98
CA GLN A 212 5.61 12.04 -35.97
C GLN A 212 6.39 13.34 -36.28
N GLY A 213 6.30 13.85 -37.52
CA GLY A 213 7.03 15.04 -37.97
C GLY A 213 8.54 14.84 -38.13
N LYS A 214 9.10 13.75 -37.60
CA LYS A 214 10.52 13.40 -37.67
C LYS A 214 10.71 12.03 -38.32
N LYS A 215 11.88 11.81 -38.90
CA LYS A 215 12.35 10.55 -39.48
C LYS A 215 13.65 10.14 -38.80
N ILE A 216 13.73 8.88 -38.41
CA ILE A 216 14.92 8.31 -37.79
C ILE A 216 15.74 7.60 -38.86
N ALA A 217 16.95 8.11 -39.15
CA ALA A 217 17.85 7.50 -40.13
C ALA A 217 18.42 6.16 -39.62
N HIS A 218 18.91 6.15 -38.39
CA HIS A 218 19.45 4.97 -37.73
C HIS A 218 18.75 4.72 -36.40
N ARG A 219 18.13 3.54 -36.27
CA ARG A 219 17.40 3.16 -35.06
C ARG A 219 18.35 2.88 -33.90
N CYS A 220 17.90 3.18 -32.69
CA CYS A 220 18.63 2.85 -31.46
C CYS A 220 18.88 1.34 -31.38
N THR A 221 20.10 0.94 -31.00
CA THR A 221 20.47 -0.48 -30.89
C THR A 221 19.87 -1.17 -29.66
N LYS A 222 19.50 -0.42 -28.62
CA LYS A 222 18.96 -0.98 -27.37
C LYS A 222 17.44 -1.18 -27.40
N CYS A 223 16.69 -0.22 -27.94
CA CYS A 223 15.23 -0.29 -28.06
C CYS A 223 14.73 -0.53 -29.49
N ASN A 224 15.62 -0.68 -30.48
CA ASN A 224 15.27 -0.89 -31.90
C ASN A 224 14.30 0.14 -32.50
N GLY A 225 14.29 1.37 -31.93
CA GLY A 225 13.39 2.46 -32.34
C GLY A 225 12.10 2.58 -31.53
N GLU A 226 11.86 1.69 -30.56
CA GLU A 226 10.66 1.70 -29.71
C GLU A 226 10.66 2.76 -28.60
N GLN A 227 11.79 3.46 -28.39
CA GLN A 227 11.98 4.56 -27.43
C GLN A 227 11.93 4.15 -25.94
N THR A 228 11.26 3.05 -25.60
CA THR A 228 11.19 2.45 -24.26
C THR A 228 11.84 1.07 -24.21
N ILE A 229 12.16 0.56 -23.02
CA ILE A 229 12.60 -0.82 -22.78
C ILE A 229 11.91 -1.38 -21.53
N GLU A 230 11.76 -2.71 -21.46
CA GLU A 230 11.34 -3.37 -20.24
C GLU A 230 12.45 -3.33 -19.17
N SER A 231 12.06 -3.08 -17.92
CA SER A 231 12.93 -3.04 -16.76
C SER A 231 12.21 -3.65 -15.57
N ILE A 232 12.91 -4.54 -14.87
CA ILE A 232 12.46 -5.08 -13.59
C ILE A 232 12.79 -4.06 -12.50
N ASN A 233 11.83 -3.76 -11.64
CA ASN A 233 11.97 -2.88 -10.51
C ASN A 233 11.55 -3.62 -9.24
N SER A 234 12.41 -3.61 -8.21
CA SER A 234 12.12 -4.22 -6.91
C SER A 234 11.54 -3.17 -5.96
N LEU A 235 10.36 -3.46 -5.42
CA LEU A 235 9.64 -2.63 -4.47
C LEU A 235 9.41 -3.42 -3.19
N THR A 236 9.40 -2.71 -2.05
CA THR A 236 9.11 -3.29 -0.75
C THR A 236 7.79 -2.75 -0.25
N ILE A 237 6.88 -3.65 0.15
CA ILE A 237 5.66 -3.28 0.86
C ILE A 237 5.77 -3.66 2.34
N ASP A 238 5.43 -2.73 3.22
CA ASP A 238 5.27 -2.99 4.64
C ASP A 238 3.81 -3.39 4.90
N LEU A 239 3.57 -4.68 5.15
CA LEU A 239 2.22 -5.19 5.42
C LEU A 239 1.83 -4.93 6.88
N ASP A 240 0.83 -4.06 7.06
CA ASP A 240 0.28 -3.77 8.38
C ASP A 240 -0.42 -5.00 8.98
N ARG A 241 -0.26 -5.16 10.30
CA ARG A 241 -0.98 -6.19 11.06
C ARG A 241 -2.48 -6.05 10.87
N GLY A 242 -3.12 -7.17 10.55
CA GLY A 242 -4.57 -7.23 10.39
C GLY A 242 -5.09 -6.50 9.15
N ALA A 243 -4.23 -6.08 8.22
CA ALA A 243 -4.64 -5.42 6.97
C ALA A 243 -5.81 -6.18 6.30
N PRO A 244 -6.88 -5.49 5.86
CA PRO A 244 -8.04 -6.15 5.27
C PRO A 244 -7.70 -6.79 3.91
N ASP A 245 -8.51 -7.78 3.50
CA ASP A 245 -8.39 -8.33 2.15
C ASP A 245 -8.74 -7.26 1.11
N GLY A 246 -7.93 -7.16 0.06
CA GLY A 246 -8.05 -6.10 -0.94
C GLY A 246 -7.47 -4.76 -0.51
N TYR A 247 -6.67 -4.69 0.56
CA TYR A 247 -5.87 -3.51 0.89
C TYR A 247 -5.03 -3.08 -0.30
N GLU A 248 -5.02 -1.79 -0.61
CA GLU A 248 -4.29 -1.21 -1.75
C GLU A 248 -3.18 -0.29 -1.25
N GLU A 249 -1.96 -0.53 -1.71
CA GLU A 249 -0.82 0.33 -1.50
C GLU A 249 -0.42 0.99 -2.82
N VAL A 250 -0.12 2.29 -2.80
CA VAL A 250 0.17 3.07 -4.01
C VAL A 250 1.64 3.47 -4.05
N PHE A 251 2.33 3.03 -5.10
CA PHE A 251 3.70 3.39 -5.41
C PHE A 251 3.72 4.45 -6.52
N GLU A 252 4.02 5.68 -6.12
CA GLU A 252 3.99 6.86 -7.00
C GLU A 252 5.12 6.80 -8.05
N GLY A 253 4.79 6.93 -9.34
CA GLY A 253 5.79 7.01 -10.42
C GLY A 253 6.51 5.70 -10.76
N GLU A 254 6.04 4.57 -10.23
CA GLU A 254 6.65 3.25 -10.45
C GLU A 254 6.03 2.46 -11.60
N ALA A 255 5.03 3.00 -12.31
CA ALA A 255 4.40 2.33 -13.44
C ALA A 255 5.17 2.55 -14.76
N ASP A 256 4.54 2.18 -15.87
CA ASP A 256 5.04 2.41 -17.23
C ASP A 256 5.28 3.91 -17.48
N GLU A 257 6.43 4.19 -18.07
CA GLU A 257 6.87 5.50 -18.56
C GLU A 257 6.90 5.46 -20.09
N GLY A 258 6.50 6.56 -20.72
CA GLY A 258 6.51 6.71 -22.17
C GLY A 258 7.12 8.03 -22.65
N PRO A 259 7.39 8.16 -23.95
CA PRO A 259 7.92 9.41 -24.52
C PRO A 259 6.94 10.59 -24.35
N ASP A 260 5.64 10.30 -24.39
CA ASP A 260 4.56 11.29 -24.34
C ASP A 260 4.02 11.51 -22.91
N HIS A 261 4.41 10.67 -21.95
CA HIS A 261 3.87 10.71 -20.59
C HIS A 261 4.89 10.27 -19.53
N ALA A 262 4.91 10.97 -18.40
CA ALA A 262 5.71 10.58 -17.25
C ALA A 262 5.17 9.28 -16.63
N ALA A 263 5.97 8.60 -15.82
CA ALA A 263 5.55 7.36 -15.18
C ALA A 263 4.25 7.51 -14.36
N GLY A 264 3.34 6.54 -14.54
CA GLY A 264 2.12 6.42 -13.73
C GLY A 264 2.37 5.82 -12.34
N ASP A 265 1.31 5.53 -11.61
CA ASP A 265 1.40 4.87 -10.29
C ASP A 265 1.14 3.37 -10.37
N VAL A 266 1.81 2.60 -9.52
CA VAL A 266 1.49 1.18 -9.32
C VAL A 266 0.59 1.07 -8.10
N VAL A 267 -0.58 0.47 -8.28
CA VAL A 267 -1.50 0.12 -7.20
C VAL A 267 -1.33 -1.36 -6.93
N LEU A 268 -0.69 -1.70 -5.82
CA LEU A 268 -0.54 -3.05 -5.35
C LEU A 268 -1.76 -3.42 -4.50
N ARG A 269 -2.59 -4.35 -5.01
CA ARG A 269 -3.71 -4.90 -4.25
C ARG A 269 -3.32 -6.22 -3.59
N ILE A 270 -3.46 -6.26 -2.28
CA ILE A 270 -3.13 -7.43 -1.48
C ILE A 270 -4.33 -8.37 -1.40
N ARG A 271 -4.10 -9.65 -1.71
CA ARG A 271 -5.08 -10.72 -1.60
C ARG A 271 -4.60 -11.78 -0.63
N THR A 272 -5.50 -12.26 0.21
CA THR A 272 -5.22 -13.39 1.09
C THR A 272 -5.21 -14.66 0.24
N ARG A 273 -4.10 -15.40 0.25
CA ARG A 273 -4.00 -16.70 -0.40
C ARG A 273 -5.05 -17.65 0.20
N LYS A 274 -5.85 -18.28 -0.66
CA LYS A 274 -6.80 -19.32 -0.24
C LYS A 274 -6.04 -20.61 0.04
N GLN A 275 -6.15 -21.14 1.26
CA GLN A 275 -5.65 -22.47 1.59
C GLN A 275 -6.61 -23.51 0.99
N THR A 276 -6.10 -24.41 0.15
CA THR A 276 -6.85 -25.47 -0.54
C THR A 276 -7.11 -26.69 0.35
N GLU A 277 -6.34 -26.88 1.41
CA GLU A 277 -6.46 -28.00 2.35
C GLU A 277 -6.35 -27.45 3.78
N GLY A 278 -7.36 -27.71 4.63
CA GLY A 278 -7.36 -27.49 6.09
C GLY A 278 -6.63 -26.24 6.61
N GLY A 279 -7.36 -25.20 6.99
CA GLY A 279 -6.71 -23.92 7.26
C GLY A 279 -7.55 -22.92 8.06
N PHE A 280 -6.87 -21.87 8.54
CA PHE A 280 -7.54 -20.72 9.13
C PHE A 280 -8.27 -19.95 8.05
N ARG A 281 -9.59 -19.79 8.23
CA ARG A 281 -10.42 -18.96 7.36
C ARG A 281 -10.70 -17.64 8.07
N ARG A 282 -10.25 -16.54 7.47
CA ARG A 282 -10.52 -15.20 7.98
C ARG A 282 -11.87 -14.69 7.51
N LYS A 283 -12.64 -14.11 8.43
CA LYS A 283 -13.79 -13.24 8.11
C LYS A 283 -13.69 -12.00 8.98
N GLN A 284 -13.31 -10.88 8.35
CA GLN A 284 -13.04 -9.61 9.05
C GLN A 284 -11.95 -9.79 10.13
N GLU A 285 -12.32 -9.62 11.40
CA GLU A 285 -11.43 -9.72 12.55
C GLU A 285 -11.41 -11.14 13.14
N ASN A 286 -12.34 -12.00 12.72
CA ASN A 286 -12.49 -13.33 13.30
C ASN A 286 -11.84 -14.41 12.43
N LEU A 287 -11.38 -15.46 13.09
CA LEU A 287 -10.82 -16.65 12.47
C LEU A 287 -11.76 -17.83 12.63
N TYR A 288 -11.78 -18.71 11.63
CA TYR A 288 -12.59 -19.91 11.62
C TYR A 288 -11.70 -21.09 11.30
N TRP A 289 -11.71 -22.08 12.19
CA TRP A 289 -11.01 -23.34 12.03
C TRP A 289 -12.02 -24.49 12.04
N LYS A 290 -11.81 -25.49 11.19
CA LYS A 290 -12.64 -26.69 11.18
C LYS A 290 -11.82 -27.85 11.69
N GLU A 291 -12.13 -28.29 12.90
CA GLU A 291 -11.43 -29.39 13.55
C GLU A 291 -12.17 -30.71 13.30
N THR A 292 -11.45 -31.72 12.83
CA THR A 292 -12.04 -33.03 12.55
C THR A 292 -11.82 -33.97 13.72
N LEU A 293 -12.93 -34.45 14.28
CA LEU A 293 -12.95 -35.40 15.40
C LEU A 293 -13.30 -36.80 14.90
N ARG A 294 -12.66 -37.79 15.52
CA ARG A 294 -13.10 -39.18 15.41
C ARG A 294 -14.30 -39.42 16.32
N LEU A 295 -15.02 -40.52 16.07
CA LEU A 295 -16.20 -40.89 16.86
C LEU A 295 -15.88 -41.08 18.35
N ASP A 296 -14.75 -41.69 18.68
CA ASP A 296 -14.29 -41.89 20.06
C ASP A 296 -14.00 -40.55 20.76
N GLU A 297 -13.32 -39.63 20.10
CA GLU A 297 -13.01 -38.28 20.62
C GLU A 297 -14.28 -37.45 20.80
N ALA A 298 -15.22 -37.56 19.87
CA ALA A 298 -16.51 -36.87 19.95
C ALA A 298 -17.36 -37.38 21.12
N LEU A 299 -17.26 -38.65 21.51
CA LEU A 299 -18.04 -39.24 22.60
C LEU A 299 -17.35 -39.13 23.97
N LEU A 300 -16.05 -39.40 24.04
CA LEU A 300 -15.29 -39.51 25.29
C LEU A 300 -14.58 -38.21 25.68
N GLY A 301 -14.50 -37.25 24.76
CA GLY A 301 -13.69 -36.05 24.92
C GLY A 301 -12.27 -36.22 24.38
N PHE A 302 -11.55 -35.11 24.29
CA PHE A 302 -10.19 -35.06 23.76
C PHE A 302 -9.42 -33.86 24.33
N THR A 303 -8.10 -33.89 24.15
CA THR A 303 -7.22 -32.73 24.35
C THR A 303 -6.24 -32.69 23.19
N ARG A 304 -6.21 -31.59 22.44
CA ARG A 304 -5.34 -31.38 21.28
C ARG A 304 -4.68 -30.01 21.33
N LYS A 305 -3.53 -29.89 20.67
CA LYS A 305 -2.85 -28.61 20.46
C LYS A 305 -3.06 -28.17 19.02
N LEU A 306 -3.49 -26.93 18.85
CA LEU A 306 -3.62 -26.24 17.57
C LEU A 306 -2.58 -25.14 17.53
N THR A 307 -1.65 -25.20 16.59
CA THR A 307 -0.67 -24.13 16.38
C THR A 307 -1.33 -22.98 15.62
N HIS A 308 -1.24 -21.77 16.18
CA HIS A 308 -1.81 -20.54 15.62
C HIS A 308 -0.92 -19.93 14.53
N LEU A 309 -1.37 -18.81 13.94
CA LEU A 309 -0.71 -18.11 12.83
C LEU A 309 0.63 -17.47 13.19
N ASP A 310 0.86 -17.15 14.47
CA ASP A 310 2.14 -16.66 15.00
C ASP A 310 3.02 -17.77 15.60
N GLY A 311 2.58 -19.03 15.53
CA GLY A 311 3.30 -20.20 16.01
C GLY A 311 3.08 -20.54 17.49
N HIS A 312 2.25 -19.81 18.24
CA HIS A 312 1.90 -20.23 19.60
C HIS A 312 0.86 -21.36 19.59
N ASP A 313 0.85 -22.19 20.63
CA ASP A 313 -0.06 -23.33 20.74
C ASP A 313 -1.31 -23.00 21.56
N ILE A 314 -2.49 -23.25 20.97
CA ILE A 314 -3.79 -23.20 21.64
C ILE A 314 -4.21 -24.61 22.04
N THR A 315 -4.58 -24.82 23.30
CA THR A 315 -5.04 -26.13 23.79
C THR A 315 -6.55 -26.28 23.69
N LEU A 316 -7.01 -27.18 22.82
CA LEU A 316 -8.42 -27.54 22.64
C LEU A 316 -8.77 -28.67 23.59
N THR A 317 -9.66 -28.43 24.56
CA THR A 317 -10.07 -29.43 25.55
C THR A 317 -11.57 -29.59 25.62
N ARG A 318 -12.04 -30.83 25.53
CA ARG A 318 -13.43 -31.24 25.75
C ARG A 318 -13.46 -32.49 26.62
N LYS A 319 -14.23 -32.46 27.71
CA LYS A 319 -14.33 -33.58 28.68
C LYS A 319 -15.60 -34.44 28.53
N GLY A 320 -16.40 -34.20 27.49
CA GLY A 320 -17.66 -34.91 27.28
C GLY A 320 -18.09 -34.87 25.82
N VAL A 321 -19.33 -35.27 25.57
CA VAL A 321 -19.85 -35.42 24.20
C VAL A 321 -19.79 -34.09 23.46
N THR A 322 -19.23 -34.12 22.26
CA THR A 322 -19.13 -32.99 21.34
C THR A 322 -19.99 -33.31 20.13
N GLN A 323 -21.06 -32.52 19.96
CA GLN A 323 -21.98 -32.70 18.84
C GLN A 323 -21.32 -32.26 17.53
N PRO A 324 -21.60 -32.93 16.40
CA PRO A 324 -21.19 -32.43 15.09
C PRO A 324 -21.73 -31.02 14.85
N GLY A 325 -20.89 -30.12 14.34
CA GLY A 325 -21.22 -28.71 14.13
C GLY A 325 -21.21 -27.86 15.40
N PHE A 326 -20.84 -28.42 16.55
CA PHE A 326 -20.59 -27.62 17.75
C PHE A 326 -19.47 -26.62 17.49
N VAL A 327 -19.67 -25.38 17.90
CA VAL A 327 -18.69 -24.29 17.76
C VAL A 327 -18.17 -23.89 19.13
N GLN A 328 -16.87 -24.01 19.32
CA GLN A 328 -16.17 -23.47 20.48
C GLN A 328 -15.53 -22.13 20.11
N VAL A 329 -15.70 -21.13 20.97
CA VAL A 329 -15.11 -19.80 20.81
C VAL A 329 -13.86 -19.72 21.69
N MET A 330 -12.75 -19.30 21.08
CA MET A 330 -11.52 -18.92 21.76
C MET A 330 -11.42 -17.40 21.69
N GLU A 331 -11.78 -16.73 22.78
CA GLU A 331 -11.84 -15.27 22.86
C GLU A 331 -10.45 -14.67 22.73
N GLY A 332 -10.30 -13.63 21.91
CA GLY A 332 -9.03 -12.93 21.70
C GLY A 332 -8.00 -13.67 20.84
N GLU A 333 -8.34 -14.86 20.32
CA GLU A 333 -7.46 -15.66 19.45
C GLU A 333 -7.75 -15.46 17.95
N GLY A 334 -8.47 -14.40 17.58
CA GLY A 334 -8.75 -14.03 16.18
C GLY A 334 -7.67 -13.15 15.55
N MET A 335 -7.98 -12.52 14.41
CA MET A 335 -7.05 -11.60 13.74
C MET A 335 -6.83 -10.33 14.57
N PRO A 336 -5.62 -9.75 14.53
CA PRO A 336 -5.39 -8.42 15.08
C PRO A 336 -6.26 -7.39 14.34
N ARG A 337 -6.79 -6.42 15.09
CA ARG A 337 -7.61 -5.35 14.52
C ARG A 337 -6.71 -4.35 13.78
N HIS A 338 -7.04 -4.03 12.53
CA HIS A 338 -6.25 -3.09 11.74
C HIS A 338 -6.33 -1.68 12.36
N GLN A 339 -5.17 -1.06 12.64
CA GLN A 339 -5.06 0.27 13.26
C GLN A 339 -5.74 0.41 14.64
N ALA A 340 -6.06 -0.70 15.31
CA ALA A 340 -6.63 -0.72 16.64
C ALA A 340 -5.90 -1.76 17.51
N MET A 341 -6.09 -1.67 18.84
CA MET A 341 -5.54 -2.66 19.75
C MET A 341 -6.50 -3.86 19.90
N GLY A 342 -5.92 -5.00 20.23
CA GLY A 342 -6.65 -6.24 20.47
C GLY A 342 -6.87 -7.09 19.23
N HIS A 343 -7.52 -8.22 19.46
CA HIS A 343 -7.78 -9.26 18.48
C HIS A 343 -9.31 -9.50 18.37
N GLY A 344 -9.73 -10.12 17.28
CA GLY A 344 -11.05 -10.76 17.22
C GLY A 344 -11.03 -12.12 17.92
N ASP A 345 -11.98 -12.98 17.57
CA ASP A 345 -12.13 -14.31 18.17
C ASP A 345 -11.86 -15.43 17.16
N LEU A 346 -11.47 -16.60 17.67
CA LEU A 346 -11.34 -17.83 16.88
C LEU A 346 -12.52 -18.76 17.14
N PHE A 347 -13.23 -19.09 16.07
CA PHE A 347 -14.35 -20.02 16.07
C PHE A 347 -13.89 -21.38 15.56
N ILE A 348 -14.01 -22.40 16.40
CA ILE A 348 -13.61 -23.77 16.09
C ILE A 348 -14.87 -24.61 15.92
N GLU A 349 -15.16 -24.99 14.68
CA GLU A 349 -16.26 -25.86 14.32
C GLU A 349 -15.78 -27.32 14.33
N TYR A 350 -16.40 -28.17 15.14
CA TYR A 350 -16.05 -29.58 15.22
C TYR A 350 -16.88 -30.43 14.25
N SER A 351 -16.19 -31.12 13.34
CA SER A 351 -16.79 -32.05 12.39
C SER A 351 -16.46 -33.48 12.80
N VAL A 352 -17.47 -34.31 13.03
CA VAL A 352 -17.26 -35.72 13.40
C VAL A 352 -17.25 -36.58 12.14
N VAL A 353 -16.17 -37.33 11.94
CA VAL A 353 -16.07 -38.31 10.86
C VAL A 353 -16.41 -39.70 11.42
N LEU A 354 -17.45 -40.30 10.86
CA LEU A 354 -17.84 -41.67 11.19
C LEU A 354 -16.93 -42.68 10.49
N PRO A 355 -16.65 -43.83 11.13
CA PRO A 355 -15.93 -44.91 10.46
C PRO A 355 -16.73 -45.43 9.27
N ALA A 356 -16.04 -45.74 8.16
CA ALA A 356 -16.68 -46.24 6.95
C ALA A 356 -17.39 -47.61 7.15
N GLN A 357 -16.89 -48.42 8.08
CA GLN A 357 -17.44 -49.74 8.43
C GLN A 357 -17.28 -49.99 9.93
N VAL A 358 -18.22 -50.77 10.49
CA VAL A 358 -18.23 -51.19 11.90
C VAL A 358 -18.29 -52.71 11.92
N THR A 359 -17.19 -53.38 12.23
CA THR A 359 -17.06 -54.85 12.15
C THR A 359 -16.51 -55.48 13.43
N GLY A 360 -16.67 -56.80 13.56
CA GLY A 360 -16.11 -57.60 14.65
C GLY A 360 -16.63 -57.21 16.03
N GLN A 361 -15.73 -57.27 17.03
CA GLN A 361 -16.05 -56.97 18.44
C GLN A 361 -16.60 -55.56 18.65
N PHE A 362 -16.18 -54.58 17.83
CA PHE A 362 -16.66 -53.21 17.93
C PHE A 362 -18.18 -53.11 17.66
N ARG A 363 -18.67 -53.81 16.63
CA ARG A 363 -20.11 -53.88 16.33
C ARG A 363 -20.90 -54.55 17.45
N THR A 364 -20.40 -55.70 17.94
CA THR A 364 -21.05 -56.45 19.03
C THR A 364 -21.14 -55.60 20.30
N ASN A 365 -20.09 -54.85 20.65
CA ASN A 365 -20.09 -53.98 21.82
C ASN A 365 -21.05 -52.79 21.66
N LEU A 366 -21.13 -52.18 20.47
CA LEU A 366 -22.12 -51.13 20.20
C LEU A 366 -23.55 -51.66 20.27
N ALA A 367 -23.84 -52.83 19.70
CA ALA A 367 -25.17 -53.44 19.77
C ALA A 367 -25.63 -53.69 21.22
N LYS A 368 -24.72 -54.19 22.07
CA LYS A 368 -24.97 -54.34 23.51
C LYS A 368 -25.25 -53.00 24.20
N LEU A 369 -24.46 -51.96 23.90
CA LEU A 369 -24.60 -50.64 24.51
C LEU A 369 -25.92 -49.95 24.12
N PHE A 370 -26.37 -50.10 22.88
CA PHE A 370 -27.62 -49.51 22.40
C PHE A 370 -28.86 -50.38 22.64
N GLY A 371 -28.71 -51.56 23.26
CA GLY A 371 -29.83 -52.48 23.50
C GLY A 371 -30.43 -53.05 22.22
N VAL A 372 -29.70 -53.04 21.11
CA VAL A 372 -30.14 -53.61 19.84
C VAL A 372 -29.87 -55.11 19.90
N SER A 373 -30.90 -55.91 20.15
CA SER A 373 -30.81 -57.36 19.99
C SER A 373 -30.47 -57.66 18.53
N GLU A 374 -29.43 -58.46 18.28
CA GLU A 374 -29.06 -58.91 16.94
C GLU A 374 -30.29 -59.50 16.24
N ASN A 375 -30.92 -58.73 15.35
CA ASN A 375 -31.87 -59.29 14.42
C ASN A 375 -31.03 -59.75 13.22
N PRO A 376 -30.87 -61.06 13.00
CA PRO A 376 -30.09 -61.55 11.88
C PRO A 376 -30.93 -61.33 10.62
N ALA A 377 -30.80 -60.15 10.01
CA ALA A 377 -31.05 -60.04 8.59
C ALA A 377 -29.93 -60.81 7.90
N SER A 378 -30.16 -62.12 7.76
CA SER A 378 -29.38 -63.02 6.93
C SER A 378 -29.31 -62.44 5.51
N PRO A 379 -28.17 -62.56 4.81
CA PRO A 379 -28.19 -62.45 3.36
C PRO A 379 -28.94 -63.68 2.86
N SER A 380 -30.20 -63.52 2.44
CA SER A 380 -30.91 -64.59 1.73
C SER A 380 -30.15 -64.84 0.43
N SER A 381 -29.55 -66.02 0.37
CA SER A 381 -29.01 -66.67 -0.82
C SER A 381 -29.95 -66.56 -2.03
N ASN A 382 -29.34 -66.36 -3.19
CA ASN A 382 -29.89 -66.45 -4.56
C ASN A 382 -30.99 -67.50 -4.76
N PRO A 383 -31.83 -67.29 -5.78
CA PRO A 383 -32.16 -68.35 -6.72
C PRO A 383 -31.61 -68.04 -8.13
N THR A 384 -30.75 -68.94 -8.58
CA THR A 384 -30.71 -69.58 -9.90
C THR A 384 -31.38 -68.90 -11.10
N ASP A 385 -30.56 -68.63 -12.11
CA ASP A 385 -30.67 -69.09 -13.50
C ASP A 385 -32.07 -69.50 -14.01
N HIS A 386 -32.58 -68.74 -14.98
CA HIS A 386 -33.33 -69.27 -16.11
C HIS A 386 -32.93 -68.50 -17.37
N GLY A 387 -32.48 -69.24 -18.38
CA GLY A 387 -32.03 -68.74 -19.67
C GLY A 387 -33.13 -68.26 -20.62
N GLU A 388 -32.67 -67.97 -21.86
CA GLU A 388 -33.43 -67.72 -23.10
C GLU A 388 -34.20 -66.38 -23.12
N LEU A 389 -34.03 -65.43 -24.06
CA LEU A 389 -33.59 -65.42 -25.47
C LEU A 389 -32.82 -64.13 -25.78
#